data_AF-A0A8R1E6G3-F1
#
_entry.id   AF-A0A8R1E6G3-F1
#
_cell.length_a   1.000
_cell.length_b   1.000
_cell.length_c   1.000
_cell.angle_alpha   90.00
_cell.angle_beta   90.00
_cell.angle_gamma   90.00
#
_symmetry.space_group_name_H-M   'P 1'
#
loop_
_entity.id
_entity.type
_entity.pdbx_description
1 polymer ?
#
loop_
_entity_poly.entity_id
_entity_poly.type
_entity_poly.pdbx_seq_one_letter_code
_entity_poly.pdbx_strand_id
1 'polypeptide(L)'
;MRRKRQSEAPEESAIRKKKDRESRRLRRAVSTQKEKMMERISKSQSKLETRLSETKKRAEERRSSLQSIAKSKRPSETKEQSTERITHHSTRYRKKNEKNATTAKNAFGGATFNSALALASMGAQVEEFRGYGPYSYKIHGQIYHAAGLLHPPTGKAPSYGQSYIMDTKQTAEERHSVAPNKNCDRSIMKSLSKLLAEINAFAKSYKCFHSDVVQC
;
A
#
# COMPACT_ATOMS: atom_id res chain seq x y z
N MET A 1 -49.57 -30.43 34.21
CA MET A 1 -49.89 -29.62 35.40
C MET A 1 -49.69 -28.13 35.09
N ARG A 2 -50.78 -27.37 34.90
CA ARG A 2 -50.75 -25.92 34.69
C ARG A 2 -50.71 -25.26 36.07
N ARG A 3 -49.54 -24.77 36.51
CA ARG A 3 -49.43 -24.02 37.76
C ARG A 3 -50.34 -22.78 37.65
N LYS A 4 -51.41 -22.73 38.46
CA LYS A 4 -52.24 -21.52 38.62
C LYS A 4 -51.30 -20.41 39.10
N ARG A 5 -51.22 -19.33 38.32
CA ARG A 5 -50.47 -18.14 38.72
C ARG A 5 -51.15 -17.57 39.96
N GLN A 6 -50.38 -17.47 41.05
CA GLN A 6 -50.78 -16.74 42.24
C GLN A 6 -51.19 -15.32 41.82
N SER A 7 -52.17 -14.74 42.52
CA SER A 7 -52.74 -13.42 42.25
C SER A 7 -51.65 -12.34 42.17
N GLU A 8 -51.22 -11.98 40.96
CA GLU A 8 -50.33 -10.83 40.72
C GLU A 8 -51.06 -9.56 41.16
N ALA A 9 -50.41 -8.71 41.96
CA ALA A 9 -50.96 -7.40 42.31
C ALA A 9 -51.20 -6.57 41.03
N PRO A 10 -52.25 -5.74 40.95
CA PRO A 10 -52.60 -5.01 39.74
C PRO A 10 -51.43 -4.17 39.19
N GLU A 11 -50.59 -3.65 40.08
CA GLU A 11 -49.40 -2.85 39.77
C GLU A 11 -48.27 -3.66 39.10
N GLU A 12 -47.94 -4.86 39.61
CA GLU A 12 -46.96 -5.76 38.98
C GLU A 12 -47.42 -6.20 37.59
N SER A 13 -48.73 -6.46 37.43
CA SER A 13 -49.32 -6.79 36.13
C SER A 13 -49.20 -5.63 35.13
N ALA A 14 -49.33 -4.39 35.61
CA ALA A 14 -49.22 -3.18 34.80
C ALA A 14 -47.77 -2.94 34.37
N ILE A 15 -46.81 -3.11 35.28
CA ILE A 15 -45.37 -3.00 35.01
C ILE A 15 -44.95 -4.04 33.96
N ARG A 16 -45.39 -5.30 34.09
CA ARG A 16 -45.07 -6.35 33.13
C ARG A 16 -45.64 -6.06 31.75
N LYS A 17 -46.89 -5.60 31.66
CA LYS A 17 -47.50 -5.18 30.38
C LYS A 17 -46.75 -4.01 29.73
N LYS A 18 -46.25 -3.06 30.54
CA LYS A 18 -45.44 -1.93 30.06
C LYS A 18 -44.11 -2.40 29.48
N LYS A 19 -43.41 -3.31 30.18
CA LYS A 19 -42.14 -3.93 29.72
C LYS A 19 -42.31 -4.74 28.43
N ASP A 20 -43.41 -5.48 28.32
CA ASP A 20 -43.75 -6.21 27.09
C ASP A 20 -44.04 -5.28 25.91
N ARG A 21 -44.75 -4.18 26.16
CA ARG A 21 -45.05 -3.15 25.14
C ARG A 21 -43.77 -2.46 24.67
N GLU A 22 -42.86 -2.14 25.57
CA GLU A 22 -41.56 -1.54 25.27
C GLU A 22 -40.66 -2.52 24.48
N SER A 23 -40.58 -3.78 24.91
CA SER A 23 -39.86 -4.84 24.19
C SER A 23 -40.40 -5.03 22.77
N ARG A 24 -41.72 -4.92 22.59
CA ARG A 24 -42.37 -4.99 21.27
C ARG A 24 -42.05 -3.76 20.41
N ARG A 25 -41.93 -2.57 20.99
CA ARG A 25 -41.48 -1.35 20.29
C ARG A 25 -40.03 -1.45 19.84
N LEU A 26 -39.13 -1.92 20.71
CA LEU A 26 -37.72 -2.14 20.38
C LEU A 26 -37.55 -3.13 19.24
N ARG A 27 -38.26 -4.27 19.26
CA ARG A 27 -38.23 -5.24 18.15
C ARG A 27 -38.70 -4.65 16.82
N ARG A 28 -39.76 -3.83 16.82
CA ARG A 28 -40.24 -3.12 15.62
C ARG A 28 -39.22 -2.11 15.11
N ALA A 29 -38.59 -1.34 16.00
CA ALA A 29 -37.56 -0.37 15.63
C ALA A 29 -36.32 -1.05 15.03
N VAL A 30 -35.88 -2.18 15.59
CA VAL A 30 -34.77 -2.97 15.02
C VAL A 30 -35.16 -3.55 13.66
N SER A 31 -36.40 -4.02 13.49
CA SER A 31 -36.90 -4.52 12.20
C SER A 31 -36.87 -3.44 11.12
N THR A 32 -37.33 -2.22 11.42
CA THR A 32 -37.31 -1.12 10.44
C THR A 32 -35.91 -0.62 10.12
N GLN A 33 -34.98 -0.67 11.08
CA GLN A 33 -33.56 -0.37 10.82
C GLN A 33 -32.92 -1.41 9.90
N LYS A 34 -33.23 -2.70 10.11
CA LYS A 34 -32.78 -3.79 9.22
C LYS A 34 -33.32 -3.63 7.80
N GLU A 35 -34.58 -3.26 7.65
CA GLU A 35 -35.20 -3.03 6.34
C GLU A 35 -34.54 -1.85 5.59
N LYS A 36 -34.29 -0.74 6.28
CA LYS A 36 -33.54 0.41 5.73
C LYS A 36 -32.10 0.05 5.35
N MET A 37 -31.43 -0.79 6.13
CA MET A 37 -30.09 -1.30 5.83
C MET A 37 -30.11 -2.14 4.54
N MET A 38 -31.06 -3.07 4.43
CA MET A 38 -31.22 -3.92 3.26
C MET A 38 -31.52 -3.11 1.98
N GLU A 39 -32.36 -2.09 2.08
CA GLU A 39 -32.66 -1.19 0.96
C GLU A 39 -31.42 -0.42 0.48
N ARG A 40 -30.57 0.04 1.41
CA ARG A 40 -29.30 0.70 1.08
C ARG A 40 -28.33 -0.24 0.36
N ILE A 41 -28.24 -1.50 0.81
CA ILE A 41 -27.40 -2.52 0.18
C ILE A 41 -27.90 -2.80 -1.24
N SER A 42 -29.21 -2.99 -1.41
CA SER A 42 -29.82 -3.24 -2.73
C SER A 42 -29.57 -2.08 -3.71
N LYS A 43 -29.80 -0.82 -3.28
CA LYS A 43 -29.51 0.37 -4.10
C LYS A 43 -28.02 0.47 -4.46
N SER A 44 -27.13 0.12 -3.53
CA SER A 44 -25.68 0.12 -3.79
C SER A 44 -25.29 -0.96 -4.81
N GLN A 45 -25.87 -2.16 -4.72
CA GLN A 45 -25.63 -3.25 -5.66
C GLN A 45 -26.10 -2.89 -7.07
N SER A 46 -27.33 -2.38 -7.20
CA SER A 46 -27.85 -1.91 -8.49
C SER A 46 -26.94 -0.86 -9.14
N LYS A 47 -26.44 0.11 -8.35
CA LYS A 47 -25.51 1.15 -8.84
C LYS A 47 -24.16 0.58 -9.30
N LEU A 48 -23.66 -0.46 -8.64
CA LEU A 48 -22.42 -1.13 -9.03
C LEU A 48 -22.61 -1.93 -10.33
N GLU A 49 -23.75 -2.59 -10.51
CA GLU A 49 -24.07 -3.31 -11.75
C GLU A 49 -24.18 -2.37 -12.95
N THR A 50 -24.82 -1.21 -12.79
CA THR A 50 -24.87 -0.18 -13.85
C THR A 50 -23.46 0.31 -14.22
N ARG A 51 -22.60 0.56 -13.23
CA ARG A 51 -21.21 0.97 -13.50
C ARG A 51 -20.40 -0.14 -14.19
N LEU A 52 -20.66 -1.39 -13.84
CA LEU A 52 -19.99 -2.54 -14.46
C LEU A 52 -20.39 -2.71 -15.93
N SER A 53 -21.66 -2.49 -16.28
CA SER A 53 -22.12 -2.58 -17.66
C SER A 53 -21.58 -1.44 -18.52
N GLU A 54 -21.55 -0.20 -18.02
CA GLU A 54 -20.96 0.95 -18.70
C GLU A 54 -19.46 0.78 -18.96
N THR A 55 -18.72 0.25 -17.98
CA THR A 55 -17.27 0.02 -18.12
C THR A 55 -16.97 -1.08 -19.15
N LYS A 56 -17.76 -2.15 -19.17
CA LYS A 56 -17.67 -3.20 -20.20
C LYS A 56 -17.96 -2.62 -21.60
N LYS A 57 -19.03 -1.83 -21.74
CA LYS A 57 -19.38 -1.17 -23.01
C LYS A 57 -18.25 -0.26 -23.53
N ARG A 58 -17.68 0.59 -22.66
CA ARG A 58 -16.52 1.43 -23.01
C ARG A 58 -15.28 0.61 -23.40
N ALA A 59 -15.06 -0.53 -22.75
CA ALA A 59 -13.94 -1.40 -23.10
C ALA A 59 -14.13 -2.06 -24.48
N GLU A 60 -15.37 -2.43 -24.82
CA GLU A 60 -15.72 -3.01 -26.11
C GLU A 60 -15.64 -1.98 -27.24
N GLU A 61 -16.15 -0.77 -27.03
CA GLU A 61 -15.98 0.36 -27.97
C GLU A 61 -14.50 0.64 -28.26
N ARG A 62 -13.65 0.62 -27.22
CA ARG A 62 -12.19 0.75 -27.38
C ARG A 62 -11.59 -0.42 -28.17
N ARG A 63 -12.01 -1.65 -27.92
CA ARG A 63 -11.55 -2.82 -28.68
C ARG A 63 -11.90 -2.69 -30.17
N SER A 64 -13.14 -2.31 -30.47
CA SER A 64 -13.60 -2.10 -31.85
C SER A 64 -12.84 -0.97 -32.55
N SER A 65 -12.57 0.14 -31.85
CA SER A 65 -11.75 1.25 -32.36
C SER A 65 -10.29 0.84 -32.62
N LEU A 66 -9.67 0.07 -31.72
CA LEU A 66 -8.31 -0.43 -31.94
C LEU A 66 -8.26 -1.42 -33.11
N GLN A 67 -9.31 -2.24 -33.27
CA GLN A 67 -9.40 -3.20 -34.38
C GLN A 67 -9.60 -2.50 -35.73
N SER A 68 -10.33 -1.38 -35.78
CA SER A 68 -10.45 -0.57 -37.01
C SER A 68 -9.14 0.13 -37.35
N ILE A 69 -8.42 0.67 -36.36
CA ILE A 69 -7.08 1.25 -36.55
C ILE A 69 -6.07 0.18 -37.01
N ALA A 70 -6.14 -1.04 -36.49
CA ALA A 70 -5.28 -2.14 -36.92
C ALA A 70 -5.56 -2.57 -38.38
N LYS A 71 -6.83 -2.51 -38.82
CA LYS A 71 -7.22 -2.79 -40.20
C LYS A 71 -6.78 -1.68 -41.16
N SER A 72 -6.82 -0.40 -40.76
CA SER A 72 -6.35 0.72 -41.59
C SER A 72 -4.83 0.85 -41.66
N LYS A 73 -4.09 0.31 -40.68
CA LYS A 73 -2.61 0.28 -40.65
C LYS A 73 -1.95 -0.83 -41.47
N ARG A 74 -2.66 -1.51 -42.37
CA ARG A 74 -2.00 -2.31 -43.42
C ARG A 74 -1.70 -1.48 -44.68
N PRO A 75 -0.68 -0.62 -44.63
CA PRO A 75 0.28 -0.50 -45.72
C PRO A 75 1.65 -1.03 -45.27
N SER A 76 2.40 -1.61 -46.21
CA SER A 76 3.74 -2.16 -46.01
C SER A 76 4.73 -1.10 -45.50
N GLU A 77 4.89 -0.97 -44.18
CA GLU A 77 6.03 -0.25 -43.60
C GLU A 77 7.33 -0.97 -44.00
N THR A 78 8.24 -0.25 -44.65
CA THR A 78 9.60 -0.75 -44.89
C THR A 78 10.33 -0.91 -43.56
N LYS A 79 11.30 -1.85 -43.51
CA LYS A 79 12.08 -2.12 -42.29
C LYS A 79 12.72 -0.85 -41.72
N GLU A 80 13.17 0.06 -42.59
CA GLU A 80 13.78 1.34 -42.24
C GLU A 80 12.81 2.28 -41.52
N GLN A 81 11.60 2.48 -42.07
CA GLN A 81 10.56 3.29 -41.43
C GLN A 81 10.14 2.71 -40.07
N SER A 82 10.12 1.39 -39.94
CA SER A 82 9.89 0.72 -38.66
C SER A 82 11.01 1.00 -37.66
N THR A 83 12.29 0.89 -38.07
CA THR A 83 13.44 1.19 -37.20
C THR A 83 13.53 2.66 -36.80
N GLU A 84 13.20 3.59 -37.70
CA GLU A 84 13.16 5.02 -37.40
C GLU A 84 12.05 5.35 -36.40
N ARG A 85 10.86 4.75 -36.56
CA ARG A 85 9.77 4.92 -35.61
C ARG A 85 10.11 4.37 -34.22
N ILE A 86 10.76 3.19 -34.16
CA ILE A 86 11.24 2.59 -32.92
C ILE A 86 12.32 3.46 -32.27
N THR A 87 13.24 4.02 -33.07
CA THR A 87 14.31 4.92 -32.61
C THR A 87 13.72 6.25 -32.10
N HIS A 88 12.77 6.83 -32.81
CA HIS A 88 12.07 8.05 -32.40
C HIS A 88 11.28 7.84 -31.10
N HIS A 89 10.56 6.72 -30.97
CA HIS A 89 9.86 6.42 -29.73
C HIS A 89 10.83 6.13 -28.57
N SER A 90 11.87 5.33 -28.78
CA SER A 90 12.85 5.02 -27.72
C SER A 90 13.60 6.27 -27.25
N THR A 91 14.01 7.17 -28.16
CA THR A 91 14.64 8.46 -27.79
C THR A 91 13.67 9.41 -27.09
N ARG A 92 12.39 9.45 -27.50
CA ARG A 92 11.35 10.23 -26.82
C ARG A 92 11.05 9.70 -25.41
N TYR A 93 10.98 8.38 -25.24
CA TYR A 93 10.83 7.76 -23.92
C TYR A 93 12.08 7.96 -23.05
N ARG A 94 13.28 7.90 -23.62
CA ARG A 94 14.54 8.20 -22.91
C ARG A 94 14.56 9.64 -22.39
N LYS A 95 14.24 10.63 -23.25
CA LYS A 95 14.12 12.04 -22.84
C LYS A 95 13.00 12.25 -21.81
N LYS A 96 11.87 11.55 -21.93
CA LYS A 96 10.78 11.61 -20.94
C LYS A 96 11.20 11.00 -19.60
N ASN A 97 11.92 9.88 -19.60
CA ASN A 97 12.46 9.26 -18.40
C ASN A 97 13.56 10.12 -17.76
N GLU A 98 14.39 10.80 -18.53
CA GLU A 98 15.44 11.69 -18.02
C GLU A 98 14.83 12.94 -17.36
N LYS A 99 13.79 13.52 -17.98
CA LYS A 99 12.96 14.57 -17.37
C LYS A 99 12.20 14.07 -16.14
N ASN A 100 11.63 12.87 -16.20
CA ASN A 100 10.94 12.29 -15.04
C ASN A 100 11.89 11.85 -13.94
N ALA A 101 13.14 11.46 -14.25
CA ALA A 101 14.15 11.08 -13.27
C ALA A 101 14.72 12.32 -12.58
N THR A 102 14.93 13.41 -13.31
CA THR A 102 15.26 14.71 -12.71
C THR A 102 14.09 15.25 -11.88
N THR A 103 12.85 15.17 -12.39
CA THR A 103 11.66 15.53 -11.61
C THR A 103 11.41 14.58 -10.43
N ALA A 104 11.69 13.27 -10.52
CA ALA A 104 11.53 12.32 -9.41
C ALA A 104 12.66 12.48 -8.38
N LYS A 105 13.89 12.77 -8.80
CA LYS A 105 14.99 13.18 -7.91
C LYS A 105 14.64 14.45 -7.13
N ASN A 106 13.88 15.37 -7.74
CA ASN A 106 13.56 16.66 -7.15
C ASN A 106 12.20 16.69 -6.42
N ALA A 107 11.22 15.85 -6.82
CA ALA A 107 9.85 15.85 -6.30
C ALA A 107 9.53 14.62 -5.42
N PHE A 108 10.34 13.57 -5.50
CA PHE A 108 10.15 12.33 -4.73
C PHE A 108 11.47 11.92 -4.04
N GLY A 109 11.79 12.60 -2.95
CA GLY A 109 12.60 11.99 -1.88
C GLY A 109 11.97 10.70 -1.29
N GLY A 110 10.77 10.30 -1.73
CA GLY A 110 10.10 9.08 -1.25
C GLY A 110 10.87 7.78 -1.50
N ALA A 111 11.62 7.68 -2.59
CA ALA A 111 12.47 6.49 -2.84
C ALA A 111 13.68 6.43 -1.89
N THR A 112 14.24 7.59 -1.54
CA THR A 112 15.37 7.68 -0.61
C THR A 112 14.92 7.51 0.85
N PHE A 113 13.77 8.06 1.26
CA PHE A 113 13.23 7.81 2.61
C PHE A 113 12.90 6.33 2.85
N ASN A 114 12.20 5.68 1.91
CA ASN A 114 11.84 4.27 2.04
C ASN A 114 13.09 3.38 2.12
N SER A 115 14.11 3.68 1.31
CA SER A 115 15.37 2.95 1.33
C SER A 115 16.18 3.23 2.61
N ALA A 116 16.20 4.48 3.08
CA ALA A 116 16.90 4.89 4.30
C ALA A 116 16.29 4.31 5.58
N LEU A 117 14.99 4.06 5.57
CA LEU A 117 14.22 3.56 6.71
C LEU A 117 13.99 2.04 6.66
N ALA A 118 14.44 1.37 5.60
CA ALA A 118 14.27 -0.06 5.40
C ALA A 118 14.95 -0.88 6.51
N LEU A 119 14.29 -1.96 6.96
CA LEU A 119 14.81 -2.86 8.00
C LEU A 119 15.72 -3.96 7.44
N ALA A 120 15.60 -4.25 6.15
CA ALA A 120 16.42 -5.26 5.47
C ALA A 120 16.76 -4.76 4.07
N SER A 121 17.91 -5.17 3.57
CA SER A 121 18.22 -5.03 2.16
C SER A 121 17.45 -6.06 1.34
N MET A 122 17.19 -5.75 0.08
CA MET A 122 16.62 -6.69 -0.87
C MET A 122 17.73 -7.09 -1.84
N GLY A 123 17.96 -8.38 -1.97
CA GLY A 123 18.84 -8.96 -2.96
C GLY A 123 18.05 -9.77 -3.98
N ALA A 124 18.46 -9.66 -5.23
CA ALA A 124 17.84 -10.34 -6.35
C ALA A 124 18.88 -10.52 -7.45
N GLN A 125 18.76 -11.60 -8.23
CA GLN A 125 19.53 -11.74 -9.46
C GLN A 125 18.87 -10.88 -10.53
N VAL A 126 19.52 -9.78 -10.90
CA VAL A 126 18.96 -8.81 -11.85
C VAL A 126 19.69 -8.92 -13.19
N GLU A 127 18.93 -9.15 -14.25
CA GLU A 127 19.40 -8.99 -15.63
C GLU A 127 18.87 -7.66 -16.16
N GLU A 128 19.78 -6.74 -16.51
CA GLU A 128 19.43 -5.46 -17.11
C GLU A 128 19.39 -5.59 -18.64
N PHE A 129 18.27 -5.27 -19.25
CA PHE A 129 18.18 -5.21 -20.71
C PHE A 129 18.58 -3.82 -21.19
N ARG A 130 19.84 -3.68 -21.61
CA ARG A 130 20.33 -2.48 -22.30
C ARG A 130 20.02 -2.58 -23.79
N GLY A 131 18.80 -2.19 -24.17
CA GLY A 131 18.34 -2.17 -25.56
C GLY A 131 17.58 -0.89 -25.92
N TYR A 132 17.04 -0.85 -27.14
CA TYR A 132 16.21 0.26 -27.61
C TYR A 132 14.81 0.19 -26.99
N GLY A 133 14.63 0.80 -25.80
CA GLY A 133 13.35 0.82 -25.09
C GLY A 133 13.44 1.51 -23.72
N PRO A 134 12.31 1.67 -23.01
CA PRO A 134 12.32 2.10 -21.61
C PRO A 134 13.20 1.17 -20.76
N TYR A 135 13.84 1.73 -19.72
CA TYR A 135 14.64 0.94 -18.78
C TYR A 135 13.81 -0.22 -18.24
N SER A 136 14.32 -1.43 -18.45
CA SER A 136 13.70 -2.67 -18.00
C SER A 136 14.77 -3.58 -17.42
N TYR A 137 14.42 -4.23 -16.32
CA TYR A 137 15.25 -5.22 -15.66
C TYR A 137 14.38 -6.42 -15.31
N LYS A 138 14.96 -7.61 -15.40
CA LYS A 138 14.31 -8.86 -15.04
C LYS A 138 14.96 -9.41 -13.80
N ILE A 139 14.14 -9.71 -12.80
CA ILE A 139 14.57 -10.45 -11.64
C ILE A 139 14.42 -11.94 -11.95
N HIS A 140 15.52 -12.68 -11.82
CA HIS A 140 15.54 -14.13 -11.93
C HIS A 140 15.59 -14.77 -10.55
N GLY A 141 15.03 -15.98 -10.45
CA GLY A 141 15.06 -16.77 -9.23
C GLY A 141 14.25 -16.16 -8.09
N GLN A 142 14.70 -16.41 -6.87
CA GLN A 142 14.05 -15.93 -5.65
C GLN A 142 14.59 -14.56 -5.23
N ILE A 143 13.69 -13.70 -4.76
CA ILE A 143 14.04 -12.47 -4.06
C ILE A 143 14.37 -12.86 -2.62
N TYR A 144 15.54 -12.46 -2.13
CA TYR A 144 15.93 -12.65 -0.74
C TYR A 144 16.01 -11.31 -0.02
N HIS A 145 15.65 -11.32 1.27
CA HIS A 145 15.79 -10.17 2.15
C HIS A 145 16.90 -10.43 3.16
N ALA A 146 17.90 -9.54 3.22
CA ALA A 146 19.00 -9.67 4.16
C ALA A 146 18.87 -8.59 5.24
N ALA A 147 18.52 -9.02 6.46
CA ALA A 147 18.46 -8.15 7.63
C ALA A 147 19.84 -7.73 8.15
N GLY A 148 20.90 -8.45 7.75
CA GLY A 148 22.26 -8.24 8.24
C GLY A 148 22.48 -8.83 9.63
N LEU A 149 23.69 -8.61 10.18
CA LEU A 149 24.00 -8.97 11.57
C LEU A 149 23.18 -8.11 12.53
N LEU A 150 22.92 -8.59 13.74
CA LEU A 150 22.21 -7.78 14.75
C LEU A 150 23.04 -6.56 15.15
N HIS A 151 24.34 -6.74 15.39
CA HIS A 151 25.25 -5.64 15.73
C HIS A 151 26.11 -5.23 14.53
N PRO A 152 26.38 -3.93 14.35
CA PRO A 152 27.35 -3.50 13.36
C PRO A 152 28.75 -4.05 13.73
N PRO A 153 29.53 -4.53 12.75
CA PRO A 153 30.94 -4.87 12.97
C PRO A 153 31.72 -3.66 13.50
N THR A 154 32.72 -3.89 14.34
CA THR A 154 33.57 -2.85 14.93
C THR A 154 34.07 -1.87 13.85
N GLY A 155 33.77 -0.58 14.02
CA GLY A 155 34.18 0.48 13.10
C GLY A 155 33.30 0.68 11.85
N LYS A 156 32.19 -0.06 11.70
CA LYS A 156 31.21 0.16 10.62
C LYS A 156 29.96 0.86 11.14
N ALA A 157 29.41 1.77 10.32
CA ALA A 157 28.15 2.43 10.63
C ALA A 157 26.98 1.41 10.62
N PRO A 158 26.01 1.53 11.54
CA PRO A 158 24.81 0.71 11.53
C PRO A 158 24.02 0.86 10.22
N SER A 159 23.54 -0.25 9.67
CA SER A 159 22.72 -0.26 8.45
C SER A 159 21.37 -0.95 8.66
N TYR A 160 20.36 -0.51 7.90
CA TYR A 160 19.02 -1.10 7.89
C TYR A 160 18.40 -1.26 9.29
N GLY A 161 18.12 -2.50 9.70
CA GLY A 161 17.57 -2.86 11.02
C GLY A 161 18.45 -2.43 12.20
N GLN A 162 19.76 -2.48 12.04
CA GLN A 162 20.73 -2.14 13.09
C GLN A 162 20.60 -0.69 13.54
N SER A 163 20.20 0.21 12.63
CA SER A 163 19.95 1.61 12.94
C SER A 163 18.89 1.80 14.04
N TYR A 164 17.95 0.85 14.22
CA TYR A 164 16.90 0.93 15.23
C TYR A 164 17.33 0.46 16.63
N ILE A 165 18.53 -0.10 16.76
CA ILE A 165 19.12 -0.51 18.05
C ILE A 165 19.61 0.71 18.83
N MET A 166 20.19 1.68 18.14
CA MET A 166 20.73 2.90 18.72
C MET A 166 19.63 3.95 18.97
N ASP A 167 19.99 4.96 19.76
CA ASP A 167 19.05 5.97 20.19
C ASP A 167 18.52 6.80 19.01
N THR A 168 17.19 6.90 18.89
CA THR A 168 16.48 7.34 17.67
C THR A 168 16.89 8.70 17.10
N LYS A 169 17.41 9.60 17.95
CA LYS A 169 17.85 10.94 17.53
C LYS A 169 19.16 10.88 16.74
N GLN A 170 20.13 10.11 17.23
CA GLN A 170 21.43 9.94 16.60
C GLN A 170 21.29 9.17 15.28
N THR A 171 20.46 8.13 15.27
CA THR A 171 20.17 7.32 14.08
C THR A 171 19.67 8.14 12.90
N ALA A 172 18.75 9.09 13.12
CA ALA A 172 18.19 9.88 12.03
C ALA A 172 19.23 10.79 11.37
N GLU A 173 20.19 11.28 12.15
CA GLU A 173 21.30 12.12 11.69
C GLU A 173 22.33 11.30 10.93
N GLU A 174 22.69 10.13 11.45
CA GLU A 174 23.55 9.17 10.77
C GLU A 174 22.95 8.73 9.42
N ARG A 175 21.66 8.41 9.38
CA ARG A 175 20.96 8.07 8.12
C ARG A 175 20.98 9.19 7.09
N HIS A 176 20.80 10.44 7.53
CA HIS A 176 20.86 11.61 6.65
C HIS A 176 22.29 11.88 6.15
N SER A 177 23.31 11.55 6.94
CA SER A 177 24.72 11.78 6.56
C SER A 177 25.20 10.93 5.38
N VAL A 178 24.53 9.80 5.11
CA VAL A 178 24.89 8.87 4.03
C VAL A 178 24.63 9.55 2.67
N ALA A 179 25.59 9.45 1.74
CA ALA A 179 25.56 10.08 0.42
C ALA A 179 24.22 10.02 -0.35
N PRO A 180 23.50 8.86 -0.45
CA PRO A 180 22.24 8.79 -1.18
C PRO A 180 21.08 9.51 -0.47
N ASN A 181 21.20 9.82 0.82
CA ASN A 181 20.16 10.44 1.63
C ASN A 181 20.41 11.93 1.89
N LYS A 182 21.51 12.51 1.38
CA LYS A 182 21.87 13.92 1.62
C LYS A 182 20.84 14.93 1.13
N ASN A 183 20.04 14.53 0.14
CA ASN A 183 18.98 15.37 -0.43
C ASN A 183 17.63 15.16 0.28
N CYS A 184 17.55 14.26 1.26
CA CYS A 184 16.35 14.07 2.07
C CYS A 184 16.19 15.22 3.07
N ASP A 185 14.97 15.70 3.25
CA ASP A 185 14.67 16.64 4.33
C ASP A 185 14.95 16.00 5.71
N ARG A 186 15.83 16.64 6.49
CA ARG A 186 16.24 16.20 7.83
C ARG A 186 15.09 16.16 8.83
N SER A 187 14.15 17.10 8.78
CA SER A 187 12.98 17.16 9.66
C SER A 187 12.01 16.01 9.38
N ILE A 188 11.78 15.73 8.09
CA ILE A 188 10.96 14.59 7.66
C ILE A 188 11.62 13.27 8.06
N MET A 189 12.94 13.12 7.84
CA MET A 189 13.69 11.92 8.23
C MET A 189 13.57 11.63 9.73
N LYS A 190 13.70 12.67 10.56
CA LYS A 190 13.58 12.56 12.02
C LYS A 190 12.17 12.17 12.46
N SER A 191 11.16 12.81 11.86
CA SER A 191 9.75 12.54 12.15
C SER A 191 9.36 11.11 11.78
N LEU A 192 9.75 10.64 10.58
CA LEU A 192 9.50 9.28 10.12
C LEU A 192 10.27 8.24 10.93
N SER A 193 11.53 8.52 11.29
CA SER A 193 12.34 7.62 12.13
C SER A 193 11.71 7.41 13.51
N LYS A 194 11.20 8.49 14.12
CA LYS A 194 10.50 8.42 15.40
C LYS A 194 9.20 7.61 15.28
N LEU A 195 8.38 7.93 14.27
CA LEU A 195 7.11 7.24 14.02
C LEU A 195 7.30 5.74 13.82
N LEU A 196 8.28 5.35 13.00
CA LEU A 196 8.57 3.94 12.74
C LEU A 196 9.09 3.22 13.98
N ALA A 197 9.93 3.84 14.79
CA ALA A 197 10.38 3.25 16.05
C ALA A 197 9.24 3.04 17.06
N GLU A 198 8.21 3.88 17.03
CA GLU A 198 7.05 3.80 17.93
C GLU A 198 5.96 2.83 17.46
N ILE A 199 5.75 2.71 16.14
CA ILE A 199 4.63 1.93 15.59
C ILE A 199 5.08 0.54 15.09
N ASN A 200 6.25 0.45 14.45
CA ASN A 200 6.67 -0.78 13.77
C ASN A 200 7.12 -1.84 14.78
N ALA A 201 6.42 -2.98 14.81
CA ALA A 201 6.73 -4.10 15.70
C ALA A 201 8.16 -4.61 15.54
N PHE A 202 8.66 -4.71 14.30
CA PHE A 202 10.02 -5.16 14.04
C PHE A 202 11.06 -4.18 14.57
N ALA A 203 10.83 -2.87 14.42
CA ALA A 203 11.72 -1.85 14.97
C ALA A 203 11.80 -1.92 16.50
N LYS A 204 10.69 -2.26 17.17
CA LYS A 204 10.68 -2.53 18.62
C LYS A 204 11.46 -3.78 18.98
N SER A 205 11.32 -4.85 18.19
CA SER A 205 12.08 -6.09 18.41
C SER A 205 13.59 -5.86 18.34
N TYR A 206 14.09 -5.02 17.42
CA TYR A 206 15.52 -4.67 17.36
C TYR A 206 16.03 -4.01 18.66
N LYS A 207 15.21 -3.18 19.32
CA LYS A 207 15.57 -2.60 20.63
C LYS A 207 15.63 -3.66 21.73
N CYS A 208 14.68 -4.60 21.74
CA CYS A 208 14.63 -5.69 22.70
C CYS A 208 15.83 -6.64 22.56
N PHE A 209 16.18 -7.00 21.33
CA PHE A 209 17.34 -7.88 21.08
C PHE A 209 18.66 -7.28 21.58
N HIS A 210 18.77 -5.95 21.68
CA HIS A 210 19.94 -5.31 22.26
C HIS A 210 19.92 -5.34 23.79
N SER A 211 18.77 -5.10 24.43
CA SER A 211 18.67 -5.15 25.90
C SER A 211 18.94 -6.55 26.46
N ASP A 212 18.50 -7.59 25.74
CA ASP A 212 18.58 -8.98 26.22
C ASP A 212 19.99 -9.59 26.05
N VAL A 213 20.82 -9.02 25.16
CA VAL A 213 22.20 -9.49 24.90
C VAL A 213 23.21 -8.82 25.83
N VAL A 214 22.86 -7.67 26.45
CA VAL A 214 23.74 -6.93 27.37
C VAL A 214 23.69 -7.49 28.82
N GLN A 215 22.93 -8.56 29.05
CA GLN A 215 22.87 -9.28 30.34
C GLN A 215 23.67 -10.59 30.39
N CYS A 216 24.58 -10.83 29.45
CA CYS A 216 25.51 -11.97 29.46
C CYS A 216 26.96 -11.53 29.69
#